data_AF-A0A6S6RZ21-F1
#
_entry.id   AF-A0A6S6RZ21-F1
#
_cell.length_a   1.000
_cell.length_b   1.000
_cell.length_c   1.000
_cell.angle_alpha   90.00
_cell.angle_beta   90.00
_cell.angle_gamma   90.00
#
_symmetry.space_group_name_H-M   'P 1'
#
loop_
_entity.id
_entity.type
_entity.pdbx_description
1 polymer ?
#
loop_
_entity_poly.entity_id
_entity_poly.type
_entity_poly.pdbx_seq_one_letter_code
_entity_poly.pdbx_strand_id
1 'polypeptide(L)' 'MIEALSSANCSIVLGWLPTLSPSCLQHLEHAAQLGNSIGFVMRPENINYARGHSNQLKIHSNYYY' A
#
# COMPACT_ATOMS: atom_id res chain seq x y z
N MET A 1 -9.08 -2.81 -3.33
CA MET A 1 -8.16 -1.76 -2.80
C MET A 1 -8.81 -0.39 -2.80
N ILE A 2 -9.40 0.06 -3.93
CA ILE A 2 -10.11 1.36 -4.02
C ILE A 2 -11.14 1.54 -2.90
N GLU A 3 -12.08 0.61 -2.73
CA GLU A 3 -13.10 0.69 -1.67
C GLU A 3 -12.51 0.74 -0.26
N ALA A 4 -11.43 0.00 -0.01
CA ALA A 4 -10.77 0.00 1.29
C ALA A 4 -10.09 1.37 1.56
N LEU A 5 -9.49 1.96 0.54
CA LEU A 5 -8.85 3.27 0.60
C LEU A 5 -9.86 4.40 0.75
N SER A 6 -11.06 4.31 0.16
CA SER A 6 -12.09 5.34 0.24
C SER A 6 -12.95 5.26 1.50
N SER A 7 -12.99 4.10 2.15
CA SER A 7 -13.92 3.85 3.26
C SER A 7 -13.64 4.62 4.57
N ALA A 8 -12.51 5.34 4.67
CA ALA A 8 -12.02 6.01 5.88
C ALA A 8 -11.87 5.13 7.15
N ASN A 9 -12.10 3.82 7.02
CA ASN A 9 -12.04 2.86 8.12
C ASN A 9 -10.67 2.20 8.24
N CYS A 10 -9.78 2.43 7.28
CA CYS A 10 -8.45 1.85 7.24
C CYS A 10 -7.43 2.97 7.03
N SER A 11 -6.54 3.19 8.00
CA SER A 11 -5.44 4.14 7.80
C SER A 11 -4.43 3.63 6.78
N ILE A 12 -4.30 2.31 6.62
CA ILE A 12 -3.33 1.66 5.73
C ILE A 12 -4.00 0.52 4.98
N VAL A 13 -3.76 0.48 3.67
CA VAL A 13 -4.21 -0.62 2.80
C VAL A 13 -3.01 -1.17 2.03
N LEU A 14 -2.78 -2.47 2.14
CA LEU A 14 -1.72 -3.19 1.43
C LEU A 14 -2.35 -4.10 0.37
N GLY A 15 -1.80 -4.07 -0.84
CA GLY A 15 -2.27 -4.89 -1.95
C GLY A 15 -1.13 -5.42 -2.81
N TRP A 16 -1.28 -6.66 -3.28
CA TRP A 16 -0.48 -7.19 -4.36
C TRP A 16 -1.24 -6.95 -5.66
N LEU A 17 -0.73 -6.01 -6.47
CA LEU A 17 -1.35 -5.66 -7.75
C LEU A 17 -0.35 -5.90 -8.88
N PRO A 18 -0.83 -6.29 -10.08
CA PRO A 18 0.00 -6.34 -11.27
C PRO A 18 0.50 -4.92 -11.62
N THR A 19 1.37 -4.82 -12.64
CA THR A 19 1.84 -3.51 -13.12
C THR A 19 0.66 -2.59 -13.43
N LEU A 20 0.58 -1.49 -12.68
CA LEU A 20 -0.51 -0.53 -12.78
C LEU A 20 -0.20 0.49 -13.87
N SER A 21 -1.22 0.84 -14.66
CA SER A 21 -1.15 2.02 -15.53
C SER A 21 -1.15 3.30 -14.70
N PRO A 22 -0.67 4.43 -15.24
CA PRO A 22 -0.74 5.72 -14.57
C PRO A 22 -2.16 6.13 -14.15
N SER A 23 -3.15 5.85 -15.01
CA SER A 23 -4.57 6.11 -14.70
C SER A 23 -5.08 5.30 -13.51
N CYS A 24 -4.63 4.05 -13.38
CA CYS A 24 -5.02 3.20 -12.26
C CYS A 24 -4.39 3.69 -10.95
N LEU A 25 -3.16 4.18 -11.01
CA LEU A 25 -2.50 4.83 -9.86
C LEU A 25 -3.25 6.10 -9.43
N GLN A 26 -3.68 6.94 -10.36
CA GLN A 26 -4.47 8.14 -10.05
C GLN A 26 -5.79 7.81 -9.35
N HIS A 27 -6.48 6.74 -9.77
CA HIS A 27 -7.69 6.29 -9.09
C HIS A 27 -7.41 5.79 -7.66
N LEU A 28 -6.31 5.08 -7.45
CA LEU A 28 -5.90 4.63 -6.11
C LEU A 28 -5.53 5.82 -5.22
N GLU A 29 -4.82 6.80 -5.75
CA GLU A 29 -4.46 8.02 -5.04
C GLU A 29 -5.70 8.84 -4.66
N HIS A 30 -6.63 9.03 -5.59
CA HIS A 30 -7.88 9.73 -5.31
C HIS A 30 -8.71 9.02 -4.23
N ALA A 31 -8.80 7.69 -4.29
CA ALA A 31 -9.47 6.90 -3.25
C ALA A 31 -8.80 7.06 -1.88
N ALA A 32 -7.47 7.04 -1.84
CA ALA A 32 -6.68 7.22 -0.62
C ALA A 32 -6.88 8.61 0.00
N GLN A 33 -6.96 9.65 -0.82
CA GLN A 33 -7.27 11.02 -0.38
C GLN A 33 -8.68 11.11 0.23
N LEU A 34 -9.67 10.47 -0.39
CA LEU A 34 -11.06 10.46 0.11
C LEU A 34 -11.20 9.80 1.49
N GLY A 35 -10.52 8.67 1.71
CA GLY A 35 -10.56 7.98 3.00
C GLY A 35 -9.49 8.42 4.00
N ASN A 36 -8.66 9.42 3.67
CA ASN A 36 -7.50 9.82 4.49
C ASN A 36 -6.62 8.60 4.85
N SER A 37 -6.36 7.76 3.86
CA SER A 37 -5.68 6.48 3.97
C SER A 37 -4.37 6.48 3.19
N ILE A 38 -3.45 5.57 3.53
CA ILE A 38 -2.22 5.34 2.76
C ILE A 38 -2.27 3.96 2.09
N GLY A 39 -2.04 3.92 0.79
CA GLY A 39 -2.00 2.69 0.00
C GLY A 39 -0.58 2.25 -0.34
N PHE A 40 -0.23 1.00 -0.05
CA PHE A 40 1.02 0.38 -0.50
C PHE A 40 0.74 -0.73 -1.49
N VAL A 41 1.43 -0.66 -2.64
CA VAL A 41 1.40 -1.72 -3.65
C VAL A 41 2.70 -2.51 -3.56
N MET A 42 2.59 -3.76 -3.13
CA MET A 42 3.73 -4.67 -3.10
C MET A 42 4.04 -5.14 -4.53
N ARG A 43 5.31 -5.08 -4.91
CA ARG A 43 5.82 -5.66 -6.15
C ARG A 43 6.76 -6.81 -5.80
N PRO A 44 6.63 -7.96 -6.46
CA PRO A 44 7.60 -9.03 -6.25
C PRO A 44 8.94 -8.53 -6.75
N GLU A 45 9.90 -8.44 -5.84
CA GLU A 45 11.28 -8.21 -6.21
C GLU A 45 11.76 -9.50 -6.90
N ASN A 46 12.38 -9.38 -8.09
CA ASN A 46 12.82 -10.54 -8.85
C ASN A 46 14.14 -11.04 -8.24
N ILE A 47 14.06 -11.63 -7.06
CA ILE A 47 15.22 -12.03 -6.27
C ILE A 47 15.69 -13.39 -6.79
N ASN A 48 16.68 -13.37 -7.69
CA ASN A 48 17.62 -14.49 -7.76
C ASN A 48 18.31 -14.56 -6.39
N TYR A 49 17.98 -15.61 -5.63
CA TYR A 49 18.47 -15.96 -4.30
C TYR A 49 19.83 -15.34 -3.93
N ALA A 50 19.82 -14.17 -3.30
CA ALA A 50 21.03 -13.59 -2.72
C ALA A 50 20.68 -12.85 -1.43
N ARG A 51 20.78 -13.63 -0.34
CA ARG A 51 20.94 -13.21 1.06
C ARG A 51 19.72 -12.56 1.70
N GLY A 52 19.31 -13.16 2.82
CA GLY A 52 18.19 -12.72 3.64
C GLY A 52 18.28 -11.25 4.01
N HIS A 53 17.53 -10.42 3.29
CA HIS A 53 17.08 -9.16 3.81
C HIS A 53 15.81 -9.44 4.60
N SER A 54 15.85 -9.14 5.89
CA SER A 54 14.65 -9.06 6.70
C SER A 54 13.82 -7.89 6.17
N ASN A 55 12.94 -8.17 5.20
CA ASN A 55 11.93 -7.25 4.70
C ASN A 55 10.89 -6.97 5.81
N GLN A 56 11.33 -6.32 6.90
CA GLN A 56 10.46 -5.81 7.94
C GLN A 56 10.15 -4.36 7.60
N LEU A 57 9.06 -4.16 6.87
CA LEU A 57 8.39 -2.86 6.85
C LEU A 57 7.79 -2.65 8.25
N LYS A 58 8.49 -1.90 9.10
CA LYS A 58 7.98 -1.52 10.43
C LYS A 58 7.21 -0.22 10.30
N ILE A 59 5.89 -0.31 10.40
CA ILE A 59 5.03 0.87 10.44
C ILE A 59 4.72 1.16 11.91
N HIS A 60 5.17 2.32 12.37
CA HIS A 60 4.93 2.79 13.74
C HIS A 60 3.89 3.91 13.70
N SER A 61 2.79 3.76 14.43
CA SER A 61 1.90 4.86 14.75
C SER A 61 2.41 5.56 16.01
N ASN A 62 2.53 6.89 15.99
CA ASN A 62 2.78 7.67 17.22
C ASN A 62 1.53 7.83 18.08
N TYR A 63 0.35 7.43 17.58
CA TYR A 63 -0.88 7.37 18.35
C TYR A 63 -1.02 5.98 18.98
N TYR A 64 -0.61 5.86 20.24
CA TYR A 64 -1.03 4.81 21.16
C TYR A 64 -2.26 5.35 21.90
N TYR A 65 -3.37 4.60 21.87
CA TYR A 65 -4.53 4.81 22.75
C TYR A 65 -4.76 3.54 23.56
#